data_AF-A0AAW0SUE8-F1
#
_entry.id   AF-A0AAW0SUE8-F1
#
_cell.length_a   1.000
_cell.length_b   1.000
_cell.length_c   1.000
_cell.angle_alpha   90.00
_cell.angle_beta   90.00
_cell.angle_gamma   90.00
#
_symmetry.space_group_name_H-M   'P 1'
#
loop_
_entity.id
_entity.type
_entity.pdbx_description
1 polymer ?
#
loop_
_entity_poly.entity_id
_entity_poly.type
_entity_poly.pdbx_seq_one_letter_code
_entity_poly.pdbx_strand_id
1 'polypeptide(L)'
;MKLLLPLLGCLALSLSLTEGVMVCYYGSWAVYRPGDGMFDVEDIDPNLCTHLIFGFAGLGSNNKIKVLDPWNELCDDYGLCAFDRFTALKKKNTKLVTILAVGGWNEGSTKYSRMASSAASRKTFVDSAIKLLKEHNFDGLDMDWEYPTQRGGAPEDRGNFVLLLKDLKEALHANGMMLTAAVSAGKGTIDEAYDIPGIAEHLDMANLMTYDMHGDWDPYTHHQSGLYAHPDDTGDNVYFNQDFAVRYWLDKGFPANKLSQGVPLYGRCWTLDSPDQHGFYAPAHQPGPGGKYTEEPGMLGYNEICEGILSGWTVVHDPAMHEPYVYSLKDGNVWCSYDDEPSAKLKAEYAKEKGLAGMMVWSIDTDDFKGKCGRKFALIKTLVETFTGNVITPGPTLPPTTRDPDATTTEKVTRPPTPPPDEVCKAPGINADPDNCHHYWLCSINAEGKYDVISEACAEGNSFQPHGPPL
;
A
#
# COMPACT_ATOMS: atom_id res chain seq x y z
N MET A 1 -38.46 53.06 -16.58
CA MET A 1 -38.35 52.59 -15.18
C MET A 1 -38.78 51.13 -15.12
N LYS A 2 -37.94 50.29 -14.51
CA LYS A 2 -38.04 48.83 -14.29
C LYS A 2 -37.46 47.91 -15.39
N LEU A 3 -36.13 47.74 -15.27
CA LEU A 3 -35.39 46.52 -15.61
C LEU A 3 -35.94 45.34 -14.78
N LEU A 4 -36.04 44.16 -15.40
CA LEU A 4 -36.13 42.87 -14.72
C LEU A 4 -35.16 41.92 -15.43
N LEU A 5 -34.01 41.66 -14.81
CA LEU A 5 -33.14 40.51 -15.10
C LEU A 5 -33.76 39.26 -14.46
N PRO A 6 -33.69 38.08 -15.09
CA PRO A 6 -33.70 36.82 -14.36
C PRO A 6 -32.26 36.38 -14.07
N LEU A 7 -32.04 36.11 -12.78
CA LEU A 7 -30.86 35.53 -12.17
C LEU A 7 -30.68 34.05 -12.55
N LEU A 8 -29.41 33.66 -12.68
CA LEU A 8 -28.78 32.39 -12.29
C LEU A 8 -29.61 31.09 -12.39
N GLY A 9 -29.18 30.24 -13.33
CA GLY A 9 -29.23 28.78 -13.20
C GLY A 9 -27.82 28.22 -13.42
N CYS A 10 -26.96 28.31 -12.40
CA CYS A 10 -25.74 27.49 -12.35
C CYS A 10 -26.20 26.05 -12.15
N LEU A 11 -26.31 25.30 -13.24
CA LEU A 11 -26.36 23.85 -13.20
C LEU A 11 -24.99 23.40 -12.70
N ALA A 12 -24.88 23.13 -11.40
CA ALA A 12 -23.76 22.40 -10.85
C ALA A 12 -23.73 21.06 -11.58
N LEU A 13 -22.73 20.86 -12.44
CA LEU A 13 -22.40 19.54 -12.94
C LEU A 13 -22.19 18.66 -11.71
N SER A 14 -22.99 17.60 -11.65
CA SER A 14 -22.82 16.48 -10.73
C SER A 14 -21.34 16.11 -10.64
N LEU A 15 -20.76 16.11 -9.43
CA LEU A 15 -19.56 15.35 -9.15
C LEU A 15 -19.88 13.89 -9.49
N SER A 16 -19.48 13.46 -10.68
CA SER A 16 -19.18 12.05 -10.91
C SER A 16 -17.97 11.77 -10.02
N LEU A 17 -18.20 11.33 -8.79
CA LEU A 17 -17.20 10.59 -8.02
C LEU A 17 -16.83 9.42 -8.92
N THR A 18 -15.69 9.51 -9.60
CA THR A 18 -15.09 8.34 -10.24
C THR A 18 -14.95 7.28 -9.14
N GLU A 19 -15.57 6.10 -9.33
CA GLU A 19 -15.40 4.97 -8.43
C GLU A 19 -13.88 4.76 -8.23
N GLY A 20 -13.41 4.82 -6.98
CA GLY A 20 -11.98 4.75 -6.67
C GLY A 20 -11.35 3.46 -7.18
N VAL A 21 -10.09 3.54 -7.63
CA VAL A 21 -9.36 2.39 -8.17
C VAL A 21 -8.75 1.56 -7.04
N MET A 22 -8.91 0.24 -7.10
CA MET A 22 -8.23 -0.72 -6.23
C MET A 22 -7.36 -1.63 -7.09
N VAL A 23 -6.05 -1.47 -6.98
CA VAL A 23 -5.03 -2.22 -7.73
C VAL A 23 -4.48 -3.33 -6.86
N CYS A 24 -4.46 -4.57 -7.34
CA CYS A 24 -3.88 -5.69 -6.62
C CYS A 24 -2.85 -6.41 -7.49
N TYR A 25 -1.60 -6.45 -7.01
CA TYR A 25 -0.58 -7.27 -7.63
C TYR A 25 -0.74 -8.74 -7.21
N TYR A 26 -0.57 -9.64 -8.18
CA TYR A 26 -0.47 -11.08 -8.00
C TYR A 26 0.93 -11.53 -8.38
N GLY A 27 1.71 -12.03 -7.40
CA GLY A 27 3.00 -12.65 -7.67
C GLY A 27 2.82 -14.06 -8.19
N SER A 28 3.12 -14.30 -9.48
CA SER A 28 2.89 -15.59 -10.15
C SER A 28 3.65 -16.76 -9.53
N TRP A 29 4.76 -16.48 -8.84
CA TRP A 29 5.56 -17.47 -8.11
C TRP A 29 4.86 -17.98 -6.84
N ALA A 30 3.81 -17.32 -6.36
CA ALA A 30 3.08 -17.75 -5.17
C ALA A 30 2.39 -19.12 -5.34
N VAL A 31 2.22 -19.59 -6.59
CA VAL A 31 1.76 -20.95 -6.89
C VAL A 31 2.72 -22.03 -6.38
N TYR A 32 3.98 -21.68 -6.13
CA TYR A 32 5.02 -22.60 -5.66
C TYR A 32 5.24 -22.56 -4.15
N ARG A 33 4.54 -21.68 -3.42
CA ARG A 33 4.68 -21.63 -1.96
C ARG A 33 4.17 -22.92 -1.31
N PRO A 34 4.81 -23.40 -0.23
CA PRO A 34 4.42 -24.63 0.42
C PRO A 34 3.10 -24.49 1.20
N GLY A 35 2.36 -25.60 1.28
CA GLY A 35 1.19 -25.74 2.15
C GLY A 35 0.13 -24.66 1.93
N ASP A 36 -0.30 -24.04 3.03
CA ASP A 36 -1.34 -23.00 2.99
C ASP A 36 -0.86 -21.66 2.40
N GLY A 37 0.44 -21.53 2.11
CA GLY A 37 1.01 -20.40 1.40
C GLY A 37 0.77 -20.42 -0.12
N MET A 38 0.41 -21.58 -0.68
CA MET A 38 0.15 -21.73 -2.11
C MET A 38 -1.03 -20.85 -2.55
N PHE A 39 -0.78 -19.97 -3.53
CA PHE A 39 -1.77 -19.07 -4.10
C PHE A 39 -1.68 -19.07 -5.64
N ASP A 40 -2.74 -19.55 -6.31
CA ASP A 40 -2.85 -19.56 -7.77
C ASP A 40 -3.98 -18.62 -8.24
N VAL A 41 -4.15 -18.47 -9.54
CA VAL A 41 -5.19 -17.63 -10.16
C VAL A 41 -6.60 -17.96 -9.65
N GLU A 42 -6.90 -19.23 -9.34
CA GLU A 42 -8.20 -19.64 -8.82
C GLU A 42 -8.49 -19.18 -7.40
N ASP A 43 -7.47 -18.83 -6.61
CA ASP A 43 -7.63 -18.26 -5.27
C ASP A 43 -8.05 -16.77 -5.33
N ILE A 44 -7.88 -16.10 -6.48
CA ILE A 44 -8.27 -14.70 -6.67
C ILE A 44 -9.79 -14.58 -6.73
N ASP A 45 -10.36 -13.80 -5.80
CA ASP A 45 -11.74 -13.29 -5.94
C ASP A 45 -11.74 -12.07 -6.89
N PRO A 46 -12.34 -12.20 -8.09
CA PRO A 46 -12.29 -11.16 -9.13
C PRO A 46 -13.12 -9.91 -8.79
N ASN A 47 -13.80 -9.88 -7.65
CA ASN A 47 -14.57 -8.72 -7.18
C ASN A 47 -13.88 -7.93 -6.07
N LEU A 48 -12.70 -8.38 -5.61
CA LEU A 48 -11.94 -7.64 -4.59
C LEU A 48 -11.37 -6.34 -5.12
N CYS A 49 -10.83 -6.38 -6.34
CA CYS A 49 -10.04 -5.30 -6.92
C CYS A 49 -10.64 -4.88 -8.26
N THR A 50 -10.47 -3.60 -8.65
CA THR A 50 -10.90 -3.13 -9.97
C THR A 50 -9.86 -3.41 -11.04
N HIS A 51 -8.58 -3.42 -10.64
CA HIS A 51 -7.45 -3.73 -11.50
C HIS A 51 -6.61 -4.85 -10.84
N LEU A 52 -6.33 -5.92 -11.59
CA LEU A 52 -5.38 -6.94 -11.19
C LEU A 52 -4.13 -6.84 -12.07
N ILE A 53 -2.96 -6.88 -11.43
CA ILE A 53 -1.68 -6.84 -12.12
C ILE A 53 -0.97 -8.18 -11.93
N PHE A 54 -0.68 -8.86 -13.05
CA PHE A 54 0.07 -10.12 -13.06
C PHE A 54 1.57 -9.80 -13.03
N GLY A 55 2.23 -10.12 -11.91
CA GLY A 55 3.68 -10.03 -11.76
C GLY A 55 4.32 -11.40 -11.97
N PHE A 56 5.29 -11.60 -12.88
CA PHE A 56 5.85 -10.62 -13.81
C PHE A 56 6.24 -11.27 -15.14
N ALA A 57 6.18 -10.48 -16.21
CA ALA A 57 7.05 -10.66 -17.36
C ALA A 57 8.41 -10.00 -17.12
N GLY A 58 9.40 -10.37 -17.92
CA GLY A 58 10.74 -9.80 -17.88
C GLY A 58 11.19 -9.23 -19.22
N LEU A 59 12.47 -8.89 -19.29
CA LEU A 59 13.14 -8.38 -20.48
C LEU A 59 14.25 -9.32 -20.95
N GLY A 60 14.13 -9.78 -22.21
CA GLY A 60 15.13 -10.59 -22.89
C GLY A 60 16.33 -9.76 -23.37
N SER A 61 17.47 -10.42 -23.59
CA SER A 61 18.70 -9.78 -24.11
C SER A 61 18.57 -9.21 -25.53
N ASN A 62 17.51 -9.58 -26.24
CA ASN A 62 17.14 -9.10 -27.57
C ASN A 62 16.19 -7.88 -27.54
N ASN A 63 16.01 -7.24 -26.38
CA ASN A 63 15.09 -6.14 -26.13
C ASN A 63 13.61 -6.51 -26.33
N LYS A 64 13.24 -7.79 -26.28
CA LYS A 64 11.83 -8.21 -26.31
C LYS A 64 11.34 -8.54 -24.91
N ILE A 65 10.06 -8.30 -24.66
CA ILE A 65 9.39 -8.83 -23.47
C ILE A 65 9.59 -10.36 -23.41
N LYS A 66 9.77 -10.89 -22.20
CA LYS A 66 10.08 -12.28 -21.95
C LYS A 66 9.11 -12.85 -20.91
N VAL A 67 8.52 -13.99 -21.22
CA VAL A 67 7.78 -14.83 -20.28
C VAL A 67 8.79 -15.47 -19.31
N LEU A 68 8.65 -15.24 -18.01
CA LEU A 68 9.66 -15.65 -17.01
C LEU A 68 9.51 -17.12 -16.64
N ASP A 69 8.27 -17.58 -16.52
CA ASP A 69 7.93 -18.97 -16.26
C ASP A 69 6.97 -19.51 -17.34
N PRO A 70 7.49 -19.93 -18.51
CA PRO A 70 6.66 -20.43 -19.60
C PRO A 70 5.80 -21.64 -19.24
N TRP A 71 6.23 -22.46 -18.27
CA TRP A 71 5.47 -23.65 -17.89
C TRP A 71 4.21 -23.28 -17.11
N ASN A 72 4.29 -22.30 -16.20
CA ASN A 72 3.09 -21.82 -15.51
C ASN A 72 2.27 -20.87 -16.41
N GLU A 73 2.93 -19.94 -17.09
CA GLU A 73 2.29 -18.78 -17.73
C GLU A 73 1.62 -19.12 -19.07
N LEU A 74 2.20 -20.03 -19.88
CA LEU A 74 1.71 -20.35 -21.23
C LEU A 74 0.93 -21.67 -21.27
N CYS A 75 0.19 -21.88 -22.35
CA CYS A 75 -0.53 -23.13 -22.64
C CYS A 75 0.28 -24.13 -23.48
N ASP A 76 1.39 -23.68 -24.07
CA ASP A 76 2.23 -24.51 -24.91
C ASP A 76 2.85 -25.64 -24.08
N ASP A 77 3.12 -26.79 -24.73
CA ASP A 77 3.82 -27.92 -24.12
C ASP A 77 3.23 -28.41 -22.77
N TYR A 78 1.90 -28.44 -22.67
CA TYR A 78 1.16 -28.82 -21.44
C TYR A 78 1.33 -27.83 -20.28
N GLY A 79 1.69 -26.58 -20.56
CA GLY A 79 1.75 -25.52 -19.56
C GLY A 79 0.39 -25.21 -18.94
N LEU A 80 0.41 -24.51 -17.80
CA LEU A 80 -0.75 -24.28 -16.94
C LEU A 80 -1.62 -23.08 -17.37
N CYS A 81 -1.26 -22.38 -18.44
CA CYS A 81 -2.06 -21.29 -19.00
C CYS A 81 -2.36 -20.14 -18.01
N ALA A 82 -1.48 -19.83 -17.05
CA ALA A 82 -1.79 -18.86 -15.99
C ALA A 82 -2.17 -17.47 -16.55
N PHE A 83 -1.56 -17.01 -17.65
CA PHE A 83 -1.98 -15.76 -18.29
C PHE A 83 -3.44 -15.80 -18.77
N ASP A 84 -3.82 -16.84 -19.52
CA ASP A 84 -5.17 -17.00 -20.05
C ASP A 84 -6.21 -17.23 -18.93
N ARG A 85 -5.84 -17.98 -17.87
CA ARG A 85 -6.70 -18.17 -16.69
C ARG A 85 -6.93 -16.83 -15.98
N PHE A 86 -5.87 -16.02 -15.83
CA PHE A 86 -5.92 -14.73 -15.16
C PHE A 86 -6.80 -13.73 -15.91
N THR A 87 -6.59 -13.56 -17.22
CA THR A 87 -7.44 -12.65 -18.01
C THR A 87 -8.87 -13.16 -18.16
N ALA A 88 -9.10 -14.47 -18.06
CA ALA A 88 -10.44 -15.05 -18.01
C ALA A 88 -11.22 -14.77 -16.72
N LEU A 89 -10.60 -14.24 -15.65
CA LEU A 89 -11.31 -13.75 -14.46
C LEU A 89 -12.35 -12.66 -14.82
N LYS A 90 -12.14 -11.93 -15.93
CA LYS A 90 -13.11 -10.97 -16.48
C LYS A 90 -14.45 -11.60 -16.87
N LYS A 91 -14.53 -12.93 -17.05
CA LYS A 91 -15.80 -13.65 -17.27
C LYS A 91 -16.67 -13.68 -16.01
N LYS A 92 -16.05 -13.59 -14.82
CA LYS A 92 -16.73 -13.53 -13.53
C LYS A 92 -17.05 -12.08 -13.12
N ASN A 93 -16.17 -11.14 -13.45
CA ASN A 93 -16.38 -9.69 -13.26
C ASN A 93 -16.05 -8.93 -14.56
N THR A 94 -17.07 -8.54 -15.33
CA THR A 94 -16.87 -7.89 -16.64
C THR A 94 -16.34 -6.46 -16.55
N LYS A 95 -16.25 -5.88 -15.35
CA LYS A 95 -15.64 -4.56 -15.10
C LYS A 95 -14.16 -4.66 -14.75
N LEU A 96 -13.65 -5.86 -14.49
CA LEU A 96 -12.27 -6.07 -14.07
C LEU A 96 -11.28 -5.74 -15.19
N VAL A 97 -10.22 -5.04 -14.84
CA VAL A 97 -9.09 -4.74 -15.73
C VAL A 97 -7.92 -5.65 -15.34
N THR A 98 -7.33 -6.32 -16.32
CA THR A 98 -6.20 -7.26 -16.12
C THR A 98 -4.97 -6.75 -16.84
N ILE A 99 -3.88 -6.50 -16.12
CA ILE A 99 -2.66 -5.85 -16.60
C ILE A 99 -1.48 -6.80 -16.39
N LEU A 100 -0.52 -6.80 -17.30
CA LEU A 100 0.74 -7.54 -17.13
C LEU A 100 1.84 -6.57 -16.69
N ALA A 101 2.49 -6.85 -15.56
CA ALA A 101 3.66 -6.10 -15.14
C ALA A 101 4.93 -6.66 -15.77
N VAL A 102 5.87 -5.78 -16.11
CA VAL A 102 7.20 -6.13 -16.62
C VAL A 102 8.29 -5.45 -15.81
N GLY A 103 9.19 -6.23 -15.24
CA GLY A 103 10.23 -5.72 -14.34
C GLY A 103 10.23 -6.40 -12.98
N GLY A 104 10.13 -5.59 -11.92
CA GLY A 104 10.28 -6.02 -10.54
C GLY A 104 11.75 -6.08 -10.10
N TRP A 105 11.97 -6.02 -8.78
CA TRP A 105 13.29 -6.00 -8.16
C TRP A 105 14.29 -7.02 -8.74
N ASN A 106 13.90 -8.30 -8.88
CA ASN A 106 14.78 -9.39 -9.28
C ASN A 106 15.24 -9.35 -10.74
N GLU A 107 14.54 -8.61 -11.61
CA GLU A 107 14.95 -8.47 -13.01
C GLU A 107 16.18 -7.57 -13.20
N GLY A 108 16.51 -6.75 -12.19
CA GLY A 108 17.61 -5.78 -12.24
C GLY A 108 17.32 -4.60 -13.19
N SER A 109 18.27 -3.67 -13.32
CA SER A 109 18.06 -2.41 -14.07
C SER A 109 18.88 -2.29 -15.36
N THR A 110 20.08 -2.89 -15.43
CA THR A 110 21.02 -2.72 -16.56
C THR A 110 20.41 -3.02 -17.93
N LYS A 111 19.59 -4.06 -18.05
CA LYS A 111 18.96 -4.42 -19.33
C LYS A 111 17.86 -3.45 -19.74
N TYR A 112 17.14 -2.86 -18.79
CA TYR A 112 16.13 -1.84 -19.04
C TYR A 112 16.77 -0.54 -19.49
N SER A 113 17.86 -0.11 -18.85
CA SER A 113 18.65 1.05 -19.30
C SER A 113 19.09 0.91 -20.77
N ARG A 114 19.68 -0.24 -21.13
CA ARG A 114 20.06 -0.52 -22.53
C ARG A 114 18.87 -0.50 -23.48
N MET A 115 17.74 -1.10 -23.10
CA MET A 115 16.53 -1.12 -23.94
C MET A 115 15.97 0.30 -24.14
N ALA A 116 15.95 1.13 -23.10
CA ALA A 116 15.42 2.50 -23.16
C ALA A 116 16.30 3.46 -23.98
N SER A 117 17.60 3.18 -24.07
CA SER A 117 18.64 4.07 -24.64
C SER A 117 18.49 4.46 -26.12
N SER A 118 17.70 3.72 -26.91
CA SER A 118 17.51 4.03 -28.34
C SER A 118 16.09 3.79 -28.83
N ALA A 119 15.63 4.59 -29.79
CA ALA A 119 14.31 4.42 -30.39
C ALA A 119 14.11 3.03 -31.03
N ALA A 120 15.17 2.44 -31.59
CA ALA A 120 15.09 1.11 -32.21
C ALA A 120 14.90 -0.02 -31.17
N SER A 121 15.62 0.04 -30.05
CA SER A 121 15.48 -0.94 -28.97
C SER A 121 14.14 -0.79 -28.24
N ARG A 122 13.69 0.45 -27.98
CA ARG A 122 12.35 0.70 -27.42
C ARG A 122 11.26 0.20 -28.34
N LYS A 123 11.34 0.48 -29.65
CA LYS A 123 10.37 -0.05 -30.62
C LYS A 123 10.32 -1.58 -30.61
N THR A 124 11.47 -2.25 -30.53
CA THR A 124 11.54 -3.72 -30.45
C THR A 124 10.80 -4.25 -29.21
N PHE A 125 10.98 -3.58 -28.08
CA PHE A 125 10.29 -3.91 -26.84
C PHE A 125 8.79 -3.67 -26.95
N VAL A 126 8.37 -2.47 -27.33
CA VAL A 126 6.97 -2.07 -27.49
C VAL A 126 6.22 -3.02 -28.44
N ASP A 127 6.78 -3.29 -29.62
CA ASP A 127 6.15 -4.21 -30.59
C ASP A 127 5.95 -5.62 -30.00
N SER A 128 6.94 -6.12 -29.24
CA SER A 128 6.86 -7.44 -28.61
C SER A 128 5.88 -7.49 -27.44
N ALA A 129 5.78 -6.40 -26.66
CA ALA A 129 4.83 -6.26 -25.57
C ALA A 129 3.39 -6.27 -26.12
N ILE A 130 3.09 -5.44 -27.12
CA ILE A 130 1.77 -5.42 -27.77
C ILE A 130 1.38 -6.79 -28.30
N LYS A 131 2.33 -7.52 -28.91
CA LYS A 131 2.06 -8.88 -29.38
C LYS A 131 1.63 -9.79 -28.23
N LEU A 132 2.41 -9.86 -27.15
CA LEU A 132 2.15 -10.75 -26.01
C LEU A 132 0.82 -10.40 -25.32
N LEU A 133 0.55 -9.11 -25.09
CA LEU A 133 -0.68 -8.66 -24.44
C LEU A 133 -1.93 -9.04 -25.23
N LYS A 134 -1.89 -8.91 -26.56
CA LYS A 134 -3.00 -9.30 -27.43
C LYS A 134 -3.19 -10.81 -27.49
N GLU A 135 -2.10 -11.57 -27.46
CA GLU A 135 -2.11 -13.03 -27.50
C GLU A 135 -2.84 -13.61 -26.28
N HIS A 136 -2.65 -13.03 -25.09
CA HIS A 136 -3.26 -13.50 -23.84
C HIS A 136 -4.39 -12.62 -23.30
N ASN A 137 -4.90 -11.68 -24.10
CA ASN A 137 -6.07 -10.84 -23.77
C ASN A 137 -5.92 -9.92 -22.54
N PHE A 138 -4.71 -9.43 -22.28
CA PHE A 138 -4.47 -8.40 -21.27
C PHE A 138 -5.01 -7.03 -21.73
N ASP A 139 -5.46 -6.22 -20.76
CA ASP A 139 -6.01 -4.88 -20.98
C ASP A 139 -4.96 -3.78 -20.82
N GLY A 140 -3.72 -4.10 -20.48
CA GLY A 140 -2.67 -3.11 -20.28
C GLY A 140 -1.31 -3.69 -19.93
N LEU A 141 -0.33 -2.78 -19.84
CA LEU A 141 1.02 -3.04 -19.35
C LEU A 141 1.31 -2.15 -18.14
N ASP A 142 1.95 -2.72 -17.14
CA ASP A 142 2.51 -2.01 -16.00
C ASP A 142 4.04 -2.05 -16.05
N MET A 143 4.69 -0.89 -16.05
CA MET A 143 6.14 -0.78 -16.21
C MET A 143 6.85 -0.65 -14.87
N ASP A 144 7.46 -1.74 -14.41
CA ASP A 144 8.04 -1.85 -13.06
C ASP A 144 9.57 -1.89 -13.13
N TRP A 145 10.15 -0.85 -13.75
CA TRP A 145 11.60 -0.70 -13.80
C TRP A 145 12.12 -0.16 -12.47
N GLU A 146 12.85 -1.00 -11.73
CA GLU A 146 13.43 -0.66 -10.43
C GLU A 146 14.97 -0.56 -10.45
N TYR A 147 15.57 0.62 -10.58
CA TYR A 147 14.97 1.89 -10.99
C TYR A 147 15.78 2.47 -12.16
N PRO A 148 15.20 3.33 -13.02
CA PRO A 148 15.99 4.17 -13.93
C PRO A 148 17.16 4.81 -13.17
N THR A 149 18.30 5.00 -13.84
CA THR A 149 19.57 5.54 -13.31
C THR A 149 20.30 4.68 -12.28
N GLN A 150 19.64 3.72 -11.64
CA GLN A 150 20.20 2.92 -10.55
C GLN A 150 20.49 1.47 -10.95
N ARG A 151 21.18 0.72 -10.06
CA ARG A 151 21.42 -0.73 -10.20
C ARG A 151 22.01 -1.13 -11.57
N GLY A 152 22.98 -0.33 -12.03
CA GLY A 152 23.64 -0.48 -13.34
C GLY A 152 22.92 0.24 -14.49
N GLY A 153 22.06 1.20 -14.19
CA GLY A 153 21.53 2.19 -15.13
C GLY A 153 22.49 3.36 -15.39
N ALA A 154 22.02 4.33 -16.18
CA ALA A 154 22.76 5.52 -16.59
C ALA A 154 21.94 6.80 -16.33
N PRO A 155 22.55 7.98 -16.12
CA PRO A 155 21.81 9.23 -15.87
C PRO A 155 20.80 9.59 -16.96
N GLU A 156 21.08 9.22 -18.22
CA GLU A 156 20.18 9.42 -19.36
C GLU A 156 18.86 8.66 -19.23
N ASP A 157 18.81 7.62 -18.37
CA ASP A 157 17.61 6.83 -18.12
C ASP A 157 16.45 7.70 -17.65
N ARG A 158 16.70 8.80 -16.92
CA ARG A 158 15.66 9.76 -16.50
C ARG A 158 14.85 10.29 -17.68
N GLY A 159 15.53 10.66 -18.78
CA GLY A 159 14.88 11.12 -20.01
C GLY A 159 14.42 9.96 -20.90
N ASN A 160 15.20 8.88 -20.96
CA ASN A 160 14.83 7.70 -21.76
C ASN A 160 13.58 7.00 -21.24
N PHE A 161 13.31 7.06 -19.93
CA PHE A 161 12.10 6.52 -19.34
C PHE A 161 10.85 7.28 -19.81
N VAL A 162 10.90 8.62 -19.90
CA VAL A 162 9.83 9.43 -20.50
C VAL A 162 9.58 8.99 -21.96
N LEU A 163 10.65 8.84 -22.75
CA LEU A 163 10.53 8.41 -24.15
C LEU A 163 9.97 6.99 -24.28
N LEU A 164 10.33 6.09 -23.38
CA LEU A 164 9.78 4.73 -23.32
C LEU A 164 8.29 4.75 -23.01
N LEU A 165 7.87 5.51 -21.99
CA LEU A 165 6.46 5.63 -21.64
C LEU A 165 5.66 6.28 -22.76
N LYS A 166 6.22 7.26 -23.46
CA LYS A 166 5.61 7.83 -24.67
C LYS A 166 5.38 6.79 -25.76
N ASP A 167 6.41 6.03 -26.12
CA ASP A 167 6.34 5.01 -27.17
C ASP A 167 5.34 3.88 -26.79
N LEU A 168 5.32 3.48 -25.51
CA LEU A 168 4.34 2.51 -24.98
C LEU A 168 2.92 3.06 -25.00
N LYS A 169 2.72 4.30 -24.54
CA LYS A 169 1.41 4.96 -24.47
C LYS A 169 0.75 5.00 -25.84
N GLU A 170 1.48 5.48 -26.84
CA GLU A 170 0.99 5.55 -28.23
C GLU A 170 0.55 4.18 -28.74
N ALA A 171 1.36 3.14 -28.51
CA ALA A 171 1.07 1.79 -29.00
C ALA A 171 -0.06 1.08 -28.25
N LEU A 172 -0.11 1.21 -26.91
CA LEU A 172 -1.12 0.59 -26.06
C LEU A 172 -2.50 1.23 -26.31
N HIS A 173 -2.57 2.57 -26.34
CA HIS A 173 -3.83 3.27 -26.57
C HIS A 173 -4.41 3.01 -27.97
N ALA A 174 -3.56 2.86 -28.98
CA ALA A 174 -3.98 2.44 -30.32
C ALA A 174 -4.62 1.04 -30.35
N ASN A 175 -4.37 0.21 -29.33
CA ASN A 175 -4.98 -1.11 -29.14
C ASN A 175 -6.04 -1.14 -28.02
N GLY A 176 -6.45 0.02 -27.50
CA GLY A 176 -7.44 0.10 -26.41
C GLY A 176 -6.94 -0.39 -25.05
N MET A 177 -5.62 -0.40 -24.85
CA MET A 177 -4.97 -0.89 -23.64
C MET A 177 -4.45 0.25 -22.77
N MET A 178 -4.37 0.03 -21.46
CA MET A 178 -3.86 0.97 -20.46
C MET A 178 -2.33 0.87 -20.29
N LEU A 179 -1.69 1.98 -19.90
CA LEU A 179 -0.31 2.01 -19.42
C LEU A 179 -0.24 2.52 -17.97
N THR A 180 0.28 1.68 -17.08
CA THR A 180 0.60 2.04 -15.70
C THR A 180 2.10 1.84 -15.41
N ALA A 181 2.57 2.27 -14.25
CA ALA A 181 3.91 1.97 -13.76
C ALA A 181 3.96 1.95 -12.23
N ALA A 182 4.67 0.99 -11.64
CA ALA A 182 5.13 1.10 -10.26
C ALA A 182 6.29 2.10 -10.15
N VAL A 183 6.21 3.02 -9.19
CA VAL A 183 7.18 4.10 -9.03
C VAL A 183 7.64 4.25 -7.57
N SER A 184 8.88 4.69 -7.38
CA SER A 184 9.50 4.77 -6.05
C SER A 184 8.87 5.84 -5.15
N ALA A 185 8.79 5.55 -3.85
CA ALA A 185 8.47 6.51 -2.80
C ALA A 185 9.71 7.20 -2.18
N GLY A 186 10.92 6.70 -2.42
CA GLY A 186 12.14 7.21 -1.81
C GLY A 186 12.63 8.49 -2.49
N LYS A 187 12.78 9.60 -1.73
CA LYS A 187 13.16 10.91 -2.26
C LYS A 187 14.40 10.89 -3.17
N GLY A 188 15.46 10.19 -2.74
CA GLY A 188 16.71 10.09 -3.51
C GLY A 188 16.49 9.45 -4.88
N THR A 189 15.75 8.34 -4.93
CA THR A 189 15.37 7.69 -6.18
C THR A 189 14.47 8.57 -7.04
N ILE A 190 13.48 9.24 -6.42
CA ILE A 190 12.56 10.11 -7.16
C ILE A 190 13.32 11.22 -7.90
N ASP A 191 14.23 11.90 -7.21
CA ASP A 191 14.97 13.04 -7.76
C ASP A 191 15.90 12.64 -8.92
N GLU A 192 16.49 11.44 -8.85
CA GLU A 192 17.39 10.93 -9.88
C GLU A 192 16.66 10.29 -11.06
N ALA A 193 15.67 9.44 -10.80
CA ALA A 193 15.10 8.52 -11.78
C ALA A 193 13.97 9.14 -12.60
N TYR A 194 13.25 10.15 -12.08
CA TYR A 194 11.98 10.57 -12.66
C TYR A 194 11.94 12.05 -13.09
N ASP A 195 11.49 12.25 -14.32
CA ASP A 195 10.87 13.50 -14.76
C ASP A 195 9.36 13.42 -14.52
N ILE A 196 8.91 13.79 -13.31
CA ILE A 196 7.54 13.58 -12.84
C ILE A 196 6.48 14.16 -13.81
N PRO A 197 6.56 15.43 -14.25
CA PRO A 197 5.63 15.95 -15.25
C PRO A 197 5.69 15.20 -16.58
N GLY A 198 6.89 14.83 -17.04
CA GLY A 198 7.08 14.09 -18.29
C GLY A 198 6.46 12.69 -18.28
N ILE A 199 6.59 11.95 -17.17
CA ILE A 199 5.97 10.62 -17.06
C ILE A 199 4.44 10.72 -16.84
N ALA A 200 3.96 11.73 -16.11
CA ALA A 200 2.54 11.96 -15.86
C ALA A 200 1.71 12.22 -17.14
N GLU A 201 2.35 12.78 -18.16
CA GLU A 201 1.74 12.98 -19.49
C GLU A 201 1.39 11.65 -20.17
N HIS A 202 2.18 10.60 -19.93
CA HIS A 202 2.08 9.33 -20.66
C HIS A 202 1.38 8.22 -19.87
N LEU A 203 1.46 8.23 -18.54
CA LEU A 203 0.80 7.23 -17.70
C LEU A 203 -0.71 7.46 -17.59
N ASP A 204 -1.49 6.39 -17.62
CA ASP A 204 -2.89 6.43 -17.20
C ASP A 204 -2.99 6.50 -15.67
N MET A 205 -2.10 5.77 -14.97
CA MET A 205 -1.98 5.76 -13.52
C MET A 205 -0.53 5.41 -13.11
N ALA A 206 -0.08 5.90 -11.97
CA ALA A 206 1.16 5.44 -11.32
C ALA A 206 0.82 4.80 -9.97
N ASN A 207 1.43 3.65 -9.71
CA ASN A 207 1.32 2.90 -8.46
C ASN A 207 2.53 3.26 -7.58
N LEU A 208 2.33 4.15 -6.61
CA LEU A 208 3.41 4.60 -5.74
C LEU A 208 3.72 3.53 -4.70
N MET A 209 4.95 3.01 -4.71
CA MET A 209 5.41 1.96 -3.80
C MET A 209 5.78 2.57 -2.43
N THR A 210 4.77 3.01 -1.68
CA THR A 210 4.89 3.62 -0.34
C THR A 210 5.17 2.60 0.77
N TYR A 211 6.10 1.69 0.51
CA TYR A 211 6.58 0.63 1.39
C TYR A 211 8.08 0.41 1.15
N ASP A 212 8.70 -0.52 1.88
CA ASP A 212 10.16 -0.72 1.87
C ASP A 212 10.96 0.54 2.22
N MET A 213 10.39 1.38 3.08
CA MET A 213 11.06 2.58 3.59
C MET A 213 12.15 2.23 4.60
N HIS A 214 11.98 1.12 5.29
CA HIS A 214 12.91 0.53 6.24
C HIS A 214 12.88 -0.99 6.12
N GLY A 215 14.01 -1.65 6.40
CA GLY A 215 14.15 -3.10 6.30
C GLY A 215 15.47 -3.60 6.88
N ASP A 216 15.79 -4.87 6.69
CA ASP A 216 16.98 -5.52 7.26
C ASP A 216 18.33 -4.99 6.73
N TRP A 217 18.30 -4.06 5.77
CA TRP A 217 19.45 -3.24 5.38
C TRP A 217 19.77 -2.12 6.38
N ASP A 218 18.83 -1.75 7.25
CA ASP A 218 19.04 -0.84 8.38
C ASP A 218 19.49 -1.64 9.61
N PRO A 219 20.51 -1.17 10.36
CA PRO A 219 21.01 -1.85 11.56
C PRO A 219 20.11 -1.62 12.79
N TYR A 220 18.86 -1.25 12.57
CA TYR A 220 17.87 -0.95 13.60
C TYR A 220 16.45 -1.21 13.10
N THR A 221 15.54 -1.45 14.03
CA THR A 221 14.12 -1.70 13.74
C THR A 221 13.36 -0.40 13.43
N HIS A 222 12.55 -0.42 12.38
CA HIS A 222 11.64 0.69 12.05
C HIS A 222 10.42 0.22 11.27
N HIS A 223 9.39 1.08 11.15
CA HIS A 223 8.21 0.75 10.36
C HIS A 223 8.49 0.87 8.86
N GLN A 224 8.23 -0.19 8.08
CA GLN A 224 8.56 -0.21 6.65
C GLN A 224 7.62 0.63 5.78
N SER A 225 6.49 1.06 6.33
CA SER A 225 5.41 1.71 5.57
C SER A 225 4.66 2.75 6.42
N GLY A 226 5.38 3.43 7.31
CA GLY A 226 4.91 4.56 8.14
C GLY A 226 3.99 5.53 7.40
N LEU A 227 2.73 5.73 7.79
CA LEU A 227 1.92 6.81 7.21
C LEU A 227 2.56 8.18 7.42
N TYR A 228 3.03 8.45 8.64
CA TYR A 228 3.74 9.66 9.03
C TYR A 228 5.14 9.32 9.58
N ALA A 229 6.01 10.33 9.68
CA ALA A 229 7.31 10.21 10.31
C ALA A 229 7.16 9.95 11.82
N HIS A 230 8.06 9.14 12.37
CA HIS A 230 8.18 8.96 13.82
C HIS A 230 8.79 10.23 14.45
N PRO A 231 8.42 10.64 15.68
CA PRO A 231 8.99 11.81 16.34
C PRO A 231 10.51 11.77 16.55
N ASP A 232 11.06 10.57 16.63
CA ASP A 232 12.51 10.34 16.77
C ASP A 232 13.24 10.31 15.41
N ASP A 233 12.53 10.44 14.29
CA ASP A 233 13.15 10.49 12.96
C ASP A 233 14.04 11.72 12.80
N THR A 234 15.25 11.50 12.32
CA THR A 234 16.23 12.55 12.03
C THR A 234 16.93 12.28 10.70
N GLY A 235 17.59 13.31 10.15
CA GLY A 235 18.30 13.17 8.87
C GLY A 235 17.33 12.84 7.75
N ASP A 236 17.66 11.82 6.94
CA ASP A 236 16.83 11.40 5.81
C ASP A 236 15.61 10.56 6.24
N ASN A 237 15.57 10.02 7.47
CA ASN A 237 14.44 9.22 7.96
C ASN A 237 13.14 10.01 8.01
N VAL A 238 13.21 11.34 8.15
CA VAL A 238 12.03 12.23 8.10
C VAL A 238 11.28 12.19 6.77
N TYR A 239 11.92 11.66 5.70
CA TYR A 239 11.32 11.50 4.38
C TYR A 239 10.77 10.09 4.13
N PHE A 240 11.08 9.11 4.98
CA PHE A 240 10.72 7.70 4.82
C PHE A 240 9.34 7.39 5.42
N ASN A 241 8.32 8.07 4.91
CA ASN A 241 6.90 7.88 5.26
C ASN A 241 5.98 8.14 4.06
N GLN A 242 4.76 7.59 4.10
CA GLN A 242 3.81 7.66 2.99
C GLN A 242 3.32 9.09 2.74
N ASP A 243 3.09 9.89 3.78
CA ASP A 243 2.65 11.28 3.64
C ASP A 243 3.69 12.11 2.87
N PHE A 244 4.96 12.03 3.25
CA PHE A 244 6.04 12.69 2.51
C PHE A 244 6.06 12.25 1.05
N ALA A 245 6.08 10.94 0.79
CA ALA A 245 6.18 10.41 -0.56
C ALA A 245 5.02 10.88 -1.45
N VAL A 246 3.78 10.75 -0.97
CA VAL A 246 2.58 11.20 -1.70
C VAL A 246 2.65 12.70 -1.97
N ARG A 247 2.89 13.52 -0.94
CA ARG A 247 2.97 14.98 -1.12
C ARG A 247 4.09 15.38 -2.07
N TYR A 248 5.23 14.71 -2.00
CA TYR A 248 6.37 15.00 -2.87
C TYR A 248 6.04 14.76 -4.35
N TRP A 249 5.36 13.65 -4.67
CA TRP A 249 4.90 13.38 -6.04
C TRP A 249 3.89 14.42 -6.54
N LEU A 250 2.93 14.80 -5.68
CA LEU A 250 1.93 15.82 -6.01
C LEU A 250 2.57 17.21 -6.22
N ASP A 251 3.45 17.64 -5.31
CA ASP A 251 4.15 18.93 -5.37
C ASP A 251 5.07 19.04 -6.58
N LYS A 252 5.62 17.90 -7.05
CA LYS A 252 6.42 17.82 -8.28
C LYS A 252 5.57 17.77 -9.56
N GLY A 253 4.25 17.79 -9.44
CA GLY A 253 3.32 17.95 -10.55
C GLY A 253 2.67 16.67 -11.05
N PHE A 254 2.73 15.56 -10.30
CA PHE A 254 1.96 14.36 -10.66
C PHE A 254 0.47 14.58 -10.30
N PRO A 255 -0.49 14.30 -11.20
CA PRO A 255 -1.90 14.48 -10.91
C PRO A 255 -2.41 13.50 -9.84
N ALA A 256 -3.06 14.01 -8.79
CA ALA A 256 -3.65 13.18 -7.73
C ALA A 256 -4.64 12.13 -8.28
N ASN A 257 -5.46 12.52 -9.25
CA ASN A 257 -6.43 11.65 -9.92
C ASN A 257 -5.81 10.62 -10.89
N LYS A 258 -4.47 10.49 -10.91
CA LYS A 258 -3.74 9.40 -11.56
C LYS A 258 -2.78 8.67 -10.61
N LEU A 259 -2.68 9.08 -9.35
CA LEU A 259 -1.75 8.49 -8.39
C LEU A 259 -2.49 7.49 -7.50
N SER A 260 -1.91 6.30 -7.34
CA SER A 260 -2.39 5.26 -6.44
C SER A 260 -1.38 5.05 -5.30
N GLN A 261 -1.86 4.99 -4.06
CA GLN A 261 -1.03 4.78 -2.87
C GLN A 261 -0.88 3.30 -2.54
N GLY A 262 0.35 2.82 -2.43
CA GLY A 262 0.68 1.42 -2.14
C GLY A 262 0.59 1.07 -0.65
N VAL A 263 0.05 -0.12 -0.36
CA VAL A 263 0.04 -0.73 0.98
C VAL A 263 0.66 -2.13 0.90
N PRO A 264 1.69 -2.42 1.70
CA PRO A 264 2.26 -3.76 1.74
C PRO A 264 1.35 -4.70 2.52
N LEU A 265 1.12 -5.90 2.01
CA LEU A 265 0.44 -6.99 2.71
C LEU A 265 1.45 -7.97 3.31
N TYR A 266 2.65 -7.46 3.58
CA TYR A 266 3.78 -8.13 4.20
C TYR A 266 4.43 -7.19 5.21
N GLY A 267 5.28 -7.74 6.07
CA GLY A 267 6.12 -7.02 7.00
C GLY A 267 7.61 -7.14 6.66
N ARG A 268 8.40 -6.18 7.10
CA ARG A 268 9.87 -6.27 7.11
C ARG A 268 10.30 -6.68 8.50
N CYS A 269 11.26 -7.58 8.57
CA CYS A 269 11.59 -8.30 9.80
C CYS A 269 13.09 -8.29 10.09
N TRP A 270 13.41 -8.23 11.38
CA TRP A 270 14.75 -8.24 11.92
C TRP A 270 14.88 -9.32 12.99
N THR A 271 16.13 -9.67 13.28
CA THR A 271 16.51 -10.36 14.51
C THR A 271 17.09 -9.32 15.48
N LEU A 272 16.42 -9.09 16.62
CA LEU A 272 16.89 -8.14 17.64
C LEU A 272 18.23 -8.61 18.23
N ASP A 273 19.17 -7.66 18.39
CA ASP A 273 20.45 -7.94 19.03
C ASP A 273 20.29 -8.23 20.54
N SER A 274 19.27 -7.63 21.17
CA SER A 274 18.97 -7.77 22.60
C SER A 274 17.46 -7.92 22.83
N PRO A 275 17.03 -8.88 23.67
CA PRO A 275 15.62 -9.03 24.02
C PRO A 275 15.05 -7.88 24.86
N ASP A 276 15.91 -7.07 25.48
CA ASP A 276 15.51 -5.92 26.31
C ASP A 276 15.25 -4.66 25.48
N GLN A 277 15.54 -4.68 24.18
CA GLN A 277 15.38 -3.57 23.25
C GLN A 277 14.51 -4.04 22.09
N HIS A 278 13.22 -3.73 22.13
CA HIS A 278 12.23 -4.23 21.18
C HIS A 278 11.25 -3.14 20.72
N GLY A 279 11.62 -1.87 20.90
CA GLY A 279 10.93 -0.70 20.35
C GLY A 279 11.43 -0.33 18.95
N PHE A 280 10.98 0.81 18.44
CA PHE A 280 11.63 1.46 17.30
C PHE A 280 13.08 1.84 17.64
N TYR A 281 13.93 1.87 16.61
CA TYR A 281 15.37 2.09 16.72
C TYR A 281 16.12 1.07 17.61
N ALA A 282 15.50 -0.07 17.94
CA ALA A 282 16.21 -1.13 18.62
C ALA A 282 17.32 -1.68 17.72
N PRO A 283 18.55 -1.89 18.23
CA PRO A 283 19.65 -2.46 17.44
C PRO A 283 19.30 -3.85 16.91
N ALA A 284 19.45 -4.02 15.60
CA ALA A 284 19.18 -5.27 14.93
C ALA A 284 19.98 -5.35 13.63
N HIS A 285 21.02 -6.18 13.60
CA HIS A 285 21.95 -6.23 12.47
C HIS A 285 21.72 -7.40 11.51
N GLN A 286 20.71 -8.23 11.76
CA GLN A 286 20.44 -9.43 10.98
C GLN A 286 18.98 -9.43 10.52
N PRO A 287 18.70 -9.98 9.33
CA PRO A 287 17.33 -10.18 8.88
C PRO A 287 16.58 -11.08 9.87
N GLY A 288 15.28 -10.87 9.96
CA GLY A 288 14.40 -11.82 10.63
C GLY A 288 14.42 -13.18 9.90
N PRO A 289 14.17 -14.29 10.60
CA PRO A 289 14.04 -15.60 9.97
C PRO A 289 12.94 -15.60 8.91
N GLY A 290 13.19 -16.30 7.81
CA GLY A 290 12.19 -16.45 6.75
C GLY A 290 10.97 -17.24 7.22
N GLY A 291 9.80 -16.84 6.73
CA GLY A 291 8.54 -17.47 7.08
C GLY A 291 8.39 -18.86 6.48
N LYS A 292 7.42 -19.63 6.99
CA LYS A 292 7.16 -21.02 6.56
C LYS A 292 6.53 -21.13 5.16
N TYR A 293 6.02 -20.03 4.62
CA TYR A 293 5.36 -19.93 3.31
C TYR A 293 6.20 -19.10 2.35
N THR A 294 6.69 -17.95 2.80
CA THR A 294 7.46 -17.04 1.96
C THR A 294 8.91 -17.45 1.84
N GLU A 295 9.45 -18.12 2.87
CA GLU A 295 10.83 -18.64 2.94
C GLU A 295 11.91 -17.57 2.67
N GLU A 296 11.58 -16.29 2.86
CA GLU A 296 12.45 -15.15 2.58
C GLU A 296 12.91 -14.50 3.89
N PRO A 297 14.20 -14.61 4.27
CA PRO A 297 14.73 -13.87 5.42
C PRO A 297 14.52 -12.36 5.26
N GLY A 298 14.11 -11.69 6.33
CA GLY A 298 13.86 -10.26 6.35
C GLY A 298 12.43 -9.84 5.97
N MET A 299 11.57 -10.79 5.57
CA MET A 299 10.21 -10.50 5.13
C MET A 299 9.23 -11.60 5.59
N LEU A 300 8.03 -11.22 6.00
CA LEU A 300 6.93 -12.16 6.28
C LEU A 300 5.63 -11.65 5.68
N GLY A 301 4.84 -12.53 5.05
CA GLY A 301 3.50 -12.15 4.60
C GLY A 301 2.58 -11.87 5.79
N TYR A 302 1.53 -11.05 5.62
CA TYR A 302 0.54 -10.84 6.67
C TYR A 302 -0.07 -12.16 7.14
N ASN A 303 -0.29 -13.12 6.23
CA ASN A 303 -0.71 -14.49 6.55
C ASN A 303 0.25 -15.25 7.49
N GLU A 304 1.54 -14.93 7.51
CA GLU A 304 2.52 -15.52 8.42
C GLU A 304 2.58 -14.77 9.74
N ILE A 305 2.57 -13.43 9.68
CA ILE A 305 2.59 -12.55 10.85
C ILE A 305 1.37 -12.81 11.72
N CYS A 306 0.18 -12.89 11.13
CA CYS A 306 -1.06 -13.11 11.86
C CYS A 306 -1.11 -14.50 12.52
N GLU A 307 -0.53 -15.53 11.88
CA GLU A 307 -0.38 -16.84 12.50
C GLU A 307 0.65 -16.82 13.67
N GLY A 308 1.70 -16.00 13.55
CA GLY A 308 2.64 -15.72 14.64
C GLY A 308 1.94 -15.06 15.84
N ILE A 309 1.05 -14.10 15.60
CA ILE A 309 0.21 -13.47 16.63
C ILE A 309 -0.68 -14.51 17.32
N LEU A 310 -1.35 -15.37 16.56
CA LEU A 310 -2.15 -16.48 17.12
C LEU A 310 -1.31 -17.47 17.93
N SER A 311 -0.02 -17.57 17.63
CA SER A 311 0.96 -18.41 18.33
C SER A 311 1.60 -17.73 19.54
N GLY A 312 1.23 -16.48 19.83
CA GLY A 312 1.65 -15.74 21.03
C GLY A 312 2.71 -14.67 20.80
N TRP A 313 2.93 -14.21 19.57
CA TRP A 313 3.72 -13.00 19.33
C TRP A 313 3.08 -11.78 19.98
N THR A 314 3.90 -10.86 20.46
CA THR A 314 3.42 -9.63 21.09
C THR A 314 3.20 -8.58 20.02
N VAL A 315 1.98 -8.05 19.94
CA VAL A 315 1.65 -6.89 19.10
C VAL A 315 1.86 -5.62 19.91
N VAL A 316 2.51 -4.63 19.32
CA VAL A 316 2.67 -3.30 19.90
C VAL A 316 2.13 -2.29 18.90
N HIS A 317 1.30 -1.37 19.40
CA HIS A 317 0.88 -0.19 18.65
C HIS A 317 1.58 1.01 19.25
N ASP A 318 2.48 1.60 18.47
CA ASP A 318 3.14 2.83 18.89
C ASP A 318 2.15 4.01 18.71
N PRO A 319 1.87 4.79 19.78
CA PRO A 319 0.91 5.88 19.71
C PRO A 319 1.37 7.03 18.81
N ALA A 320 2.65 7.12 18.46
CA ALA A 320 3.18 8.14 17.56
C ALA A 320 3.02 7.78 16.07
N MET A 321 3.00 6.47 15.74
CA MET A 321 2.86 6.00 14.36
C MET A 321 1.42 5.62 14.01
N HIS A 322 0.63 5.21 15.01
CA HIS A 322 -0.69 4.58 14.81
C HIS A 322 -0.65 3.32 13.93
N GLU A 323 0.51 2.66 13.86
CA GLU A 323 0.77 1.46 13.07
C GLU A 323 1.43 0.39 13.96
N PRO A 324 1.18 -0.91 13.68
CA PRO A 324 1.65 -1.97 14.55
C PRO A 324 3.05 -2.46 14.18
N TYR A 325 3.72 -3.02 15.17
CA TYR A 325 4.78 -4.00 14.95
C TYR A 325 4.56 -5.22 15.85
N VAL A 326 5.19 -6.34 15.52
CA VAL A 326 5.21 -7.55 16.35
C VAL A 326 6.63 -7.87 16.79
N TYR A 327 6.74 -8.55 17.93
CA TYR A 327 7.99 -9.21 18.29
C TYR A 327 7.76 -10.54 19.02
N SER A 328 8.75 -11.44 18.93
CA SER A 328 8.82 -12.67 19.71
C SER A 328 10.25 -12.98 20.14
N LEU A 329 10.47 -12.98 21.45
CA LEU A 329 11.76 -13.34 22.05
C LEU A 329 12.01 -14.85 22.11
N LYS A 330 10.98 -15.67 21.84
CA LYS A 330 11.08 -17.13 21.86
C LYS A 330 11.35 -17.71 20.47
N ASP A 331 10.95 -16.98 19.43
CA ASP A 331 11.04 -17.41 18.04
C ASP A 331 12.22 -16.71 17.34
N GLY A 332 13.40 -16.80 17.96
CA GLY A 332 14.62 -16.25 17.38
C GLY A 332 14.73 -14.73 17.44
N ASN A 333 14.18 -14.10 18.48
CA ASN A 333 14.22 -12.64 18.66
C ASN A 333 13.64 -11.86 17.47
N VAL A 334 12.58 -12.40 16.85
CA VAL A 334 11.88 -11.77 15.74
C VAL A 334 11.33 -10.42 16.16
N TRP A 335 11.49 -9.43 15.28
CA TRP A 335 10.77 -8.17 15.30
C TRP A 335 10.32 -7.85 13.88
N CYS A 336 9.05 -7.53 13.65
CA CYS A 336 8.55 -7.18 12.32
C CYS A 336 7.61 -5.98 12.37
N SER A 337 7.83 -5.01 11.49
CA SER A 337 6.82 -3.99 11.18
C SER A 337 5.87 -4.50 10.11
N TYR A 338 4.58 -4.17 10.21
CA TYR A 338 3.55 -4.68 9.29
C TYR A 338 2.30 -3.79 9.32
N ASP A 339 1.40 -4.01 8.37
CA ASP A 339 0.10 -3.36 8.35
C ASP A 339 -1.01 -4.29 8.87
N ASP A 340 -1.96 -3.74 9.61
CA ASP A 340 -3.19 -4.39 10.07
C ASP A 340 -4.44 -3.67 9.56
N GLU A 341 -5.64 -4.14 9.94
CA GLU A 341 -6.88 -3.49 9.48
C GLU A 341 -6.98 -2.02 9.94
N PRO A 342 -6.70 -1.65 11.22
CA PRO A 342 -6.60 -0.25 11.63
C PRO A 342 -5.64 0.61 10.80
N SER A 343 -4.39 0.20 10.58
CA SER A 343 -3.43 0.99 9.80
C SER A 343 -3.83 1.10 8.33
N ALA A 344 -4.32 0.01 7.73
CA ALA A 344 -4.85 -0.01 6.38
C ALA A 344 -6.03 0.96 6.21
N LYS A 345 -6.95 0.98 7.19
CA LYS A 345 -8.07 1.92 7.20
C LYS A 345 -7.59 3.38 7.23
N LEU A 346 -6.65 3.71 8.12
CA LEU A 346 -6.09 5.07 8.20
C LEU A 346 -5.45 5.50 6.87
N LYS A 347 -4.68 4.62 6.23
CA LYS A 347 -4.08 4.87 4.91
C LYS A 347 -5.12 5.11 3.81
N ALA A 348 -6.21 4.34 3.81
CA ALA A 348 -7.30 4.52 2.87
C ALA A 348 -8.08 5.83 3.09
N GLU A 349 -8.31 6.23 4.35
CA GLU A 349 -8.91 7.53 4.68
C GLU A 349 -8.02 8.69 4.23
N TYR A 350 -6.71 8.59 4.46
CA TYR A 350 -5.72 9.55 4.00
C TYR A 350 -5.71 9.68 2.46
N ALA A 351 -5.66 8.57 1.73
CA ALA A 351 -5.67 8.59 0.27
C ALA A 351 -6.92 9.27 -0.30
N LYS A 352 -8.07 9.03 0.35
CA LYS A 352 -9.34 9.67 0.01
C LYS A 352 -9.32 11.18 0.28
N GLU A 353 -8.76 11.60 1.42
CA GLU A 353 -8.58 13.02 1.76
C GLU A 353 -7.69 13.74 0.74
N LYS A 354 -6.60 13.09 0.30
CA LYS A 354 -5.68 13.62 -0.73
C LYS A 354 -6.28 13.60 -2.15
N GLY A 355 -7.46 13.02 -2.34
CA GLY A 355 -8.11 12.92 -3.65
C GLY A 355 -7.33 12.04 -4.64
N LEU A 356 -6.66 11.01 -4.13
CA LEU A 356 -5.90 10.07 -4.97
C LEU A 356 -6.83 9.25 -5.86
N ALA A 357 -6.30 8.76 -6.98
CA ALA A 357 -7.04 7.93 -7.94
C ALA A 357 -7.43 6.57 -7.35
N GLY A 358 -6.57 6.03 -6.49
CA GLY A 358 -6.67 4.66 -6.03
C GLY A 358 -5.81 4.32 -4.83
N MET A 359 -6.01 3.08 -4.38
CA MET A 359 -5.07 2.35 -3.56
C MET A 359 -4.49 1.18 -4.35
N MET A 360 -3.29 0.77 -3.99
CA MET A 360 -2.59 -0.38 -4.54
C MET A 360 -2.13 -1.29 -3.41
N VAL A 361 -2.15 -2.60 -3.62
CA VAL A 361 -1.60 -3.56 -2.67
C VAL A 361 -0.51 -4.44 -3.28
N TRP A 362 0.54 -4.66 -2.50
CA TRP A 362 1.59 -5.63 -2.77
C TRP A 362 1.68 -6.62 -1.61
N SER A 363 1.27 -7.88 -1.74
CA SER A 363 0.56 -8.49 -2.88
C SER A 363 -0.60 -9.34 -2.38
N ILE A 364 -1.56 -9.65 -3.26
CA ILE A 364 -2.79 -10.38 -2.88
C ILE A 364 -2.52 -11.74 -2.20
N ASP A 365 -1.41 -12.37 -2.57
CA ASP A 365 -0.97 -13.67 -2.09
C ASP A 365 -0.32 -13.64 -0.69
N THR A 366 -0.11 -12.45 -0.10
CA THR A 366 0.45 -12.29 1.26
C THR A 366 -0.58 -11.83 2.30
N ASP A 367 -1.79 -11.45 1.89
CA ASP A 367 -2.95 -11.27 2.80
C ASP A 367 -3.40 -12.62 3.39
N ASP A 368 -4.29 -12.62 4.39
CA ASP A 368 -4.92 -13.84 4.91
C ASP A 368 -6.00 -14.37 3.95
N PHE A 369 -5.59 -14.85 2.77
CA PHE A 369 -6.50 -15.36 1.75
C PHE A 369 -7.16 -16.70 2.13
N LYS A 370 -6.58 -17.44 3.09
CA LYS A 370 -7.19 -18.66 3.65
C LYS A 370 -8.19 -18.36 4.77
N GLY A 371 -8.13 -17.19 5.40
CA GLY A 371 -9.05 -16.78 6.48
C GLY A 371 -8.75 -17.51 7.79
N LYS A 372 -7.46 -17.69 8.10
CA LYS A 372 -7.02 -18.37 9.32
C LYS A 372 -7.01 -17.46 10.55
N CYS A 373 -6.73 -16.19 10.32
CA CYS A 373 -6.60 -15.16 11.34
C CYS A 373 -7.88 -14.33 11.48
N GLY A 374 -8.80 -14.46 10.53
CA GLY A 374 -10.09 -13.80 10.58
C GLY A 374 -10.84 -13.92 9.27
N ARG A 375 -11.31 -12.79 8.74
CA ARG A 375 -11.98 -12.76 7.44
C ARG A 375 -10.95 -12.92 6.32
N LYS A 376 -11.29 -13.70 5.28
CA LYS A 376 -10.44 -13.81 4.09
C LYS A 376 -10.17 -12.45 3.46
N PHE A 377 -8.91 -12.19 3.10
CA PHE A 377 -8.45 -10.93 2.51
C PHE A 377 -8.77 -9.72 3.40
N ALA A 378 -8.42 -9.81 4.69
CA ALA A 378 -8.77 -8.84 5.71
C ALA A 378 -8.29 -7.43 5.37
N LEU A 379 -7.02 -7.31 4.97
CA LEU A 379 -6.42 -6.02 4.67
C LEU A 379 -6.99 -5.43 3.37
N ILE A 380 -7.08 -6.22 2.31
CA ILE A 380 -7.65 -5.76 1.02
C ILE A 380 -9.10 -5.30 1.21
N LYS A 381 -9.92 -6.09 1.91
CA LYS A 381 -11.31 -5.70 2.17
C LYS A 381 -11.41 -4.42 2.96
N THR A 382 -10.57 -4.23 3.98
CA THR A 382 -10.54 -2.99 4.75
C THR A 382 -10.23 -1.78 3.87
N LEU A 383 -9.26 -1.91 2.97
CA LEU A 383 -8.91 -0.86 2.00
C LEU A 383 -10.08 -0.57 1.05
N VAL A 384 -10.68 -1.60 0.45
CA VAL A 384 -11.80 -1.45 -0.50
C VAL A 384 -13.00 -0.79 0.17
N GLU A 385 -13.40 -1.28 1.34
CA GLU A 385 -14.55 -0.80 2.10
C GLU A 385 -14.38 0.68 2.47
N THR A 386 -13.18 1.07 2.89
CA THR A 386 -12.88 2.42 3.35
C THR A 386 -12.71 3.40 2.19
N PHE A 387 -11.90 3.03 1.19
CA PHE A 387 -11.56 3.90 0.07
C PHE A 387 -12.74 4.10 -0.89
N THR A 388 -13.38 2.99 -1.30
CA THR A 388 -14.46 3.02 -2.29
C THR A 388 -15.84 3.21 -1.67
N GLY A 389 -16.01 2.90 -0.38
CA GLY A 389 -17.31 2.84 0.28
C GLY A 389 -18.13 1.58 -0.04
N ASN A 390 -17.60 0.67 -0.87
CA ASN A 390 -18.26 -0.59 -1.21
C ASN A 390 -18.07 -1.62 -0.10
N VAL A 391 -19.15 -2.02 0.54
CA VAL A 391 -19.12 -3.08 1.57
C VAL A 391 -18.98 -4.44 0.88
N ILE A 392 -17.87 -5.15 1.14
CA ILE A 392 -17.69 -6.54 0.70
C ILE A 392 -18.22 -7.45 1.80
N THR A 393 -19.44 -7.98 1.62
CA THR A 393 -20.16 -8.76 2.65
C THR A 393 -19.25 -9.78 3.36
N PRO A 394 -19.14 -9.76 4.70
CA PRO A 394 -18.22 -10.62 5.44
C PRO A 394 -18.58 -12.11 5.31
N GLY A 395 -17.55 -12.96 5.19
CA GLY A 395 -17.63 -14.33 5.70
C GLY A 395 -17.59 -14.31 7.25
N PRO A 396 -18.00 -15.39 7.92
CA PRO A 396 -18.08 -15.43 9.38
C PRO A 396 -16.72 -15.15 10.03
N THR A 397 -16.65 -14.10 10.84
CA THR A 397 -15.51 -13.78 11.72
C THR A 397 -15.46 -14.75 12.90
N LEU A 398 -14.29 -15.30 13.19
CA LEU A 398 -14.03 -16.02 14.43
C LEU A 398 -14.03 -15.03 15.62
N PRO A 399 -14.51 -15.44 16.81
CA PRO A 399 -14.44 -14.60 18.00
C PRO A 399 -12.97 -14.38 18.42
N PRO A 400 -12.66 -13.25 19.09
CA PRO A 400 -11.30 -12.92 19.53
C PRO A 400 -10.71 -14.04 20.39
N THR A 401 -9.55 -14.57 19.99
CA THR A 401 -8.85 -15.68 20.64
C THR A 401 -7.78 -15.25 21.63
N THR A 402 -7.96 -14.11 22.30
CA THR A 402 -7.21 -13.81 23.51
C THR A 402 -8.19 -13.59 24.66
N ARG A 403 -8.06 -14.44 25.70
CA ARG A 403 -8.64 -14.17 27.00
C ARG A 403 -7.92 -12.94 27.55
N ASP A 404 -8.61 -11.83 27.57
CA ASP A 404 -8.39 -10.75 28.52
C ASP A 404 -8.47 -11.35 29.95
N PRO A 405 -7.42 -11.27 30.77
CA PRO A 405 -7.44 -11.74 32.15
C PRO A 405 -8.47 -11.04 33.04
N ASP A 406 -9.08 -9.93 32.62
CA ASP A 406 -9.97 -9.13 33.46
C ASP A 406 -11.38 -8.87 32.88
N ALA A 407 -11.86 -9.69 31.95
CA ALA A 407 -13.23 -9.58 31.42
C ALA A 407 -14.30 -9.89 32.50
N THR A 408 -14.64 -8.89 33.32
CA THR A 408 -15.81 -8.89 34.20
C THR A 408 -16.86 -7.92 33.64
N THR A 409 -18.01 -8.52 33.30
CA THR A 409 -19.31 -7.93 32.93
C THR A 409 -19.48 -6.41 33.09
N THR A 410 -19.60 -5.69 31.96
CA THR A 410 -20.07 -4.29 31.94
C THR A 410 -21.59 -4.23 31.82
N GLU A 411 -22.24 -3.73 32.88
CA GLU A 411 -23.57 -3.12 32.75
C GLU A 411 -23.48 -1.86 31.89
N LYS A 412 -24.45 -1.69 30.99
CA LYS A 412 -24.56 -0.50 30.13
C LYS A 412 -24.89 0.73 30.97
N VAL A 413 -23.92 1.64 31.11
CA VAL A 413 -24.16 3.02 31.57
C VAL A 413 -24.39 3.90 30.34
N THR A 414 -25.58 4.47 30.22
CA THR A 414 -25.90 5.54 29.26
C THR A 414 -25.26 6.85 29.71
N ARG A 415 -24.35 7.42 28.92
CA ARG A 415 -23.66 8.70 29.17
C ARG A 415 -24.55 9.91 28.79
N PRO A 416 -24.50 11.04 29.52
CA PRO A 416 -25.19 12.29 29.15
C PRO A 416 -24.62 12.96 27.87
N PRO A 417 -25.36 13.89 27.23
CA PRO A 417 -24.90 14.60 26.03
C PRO A 417 -23.66 15.47 26.28
N THR A 418 -22.77 15.51 25.30
CA THR A 418 -21.52 16.28 25.31
C THR A 418 -21.76 17.78 25.47
N PRO A 419 -21.03 18.50 26.37
CA PRO A 419 -21.12 19.95 26.51
C PRO A 419 -20.68 20.72 25.24
N PRO A 420 -21.09 21.99 25.06
CA PRO A 420 -20.66 22.81 23.92
C PRO A 420 -19.13 22.99 23.85
N PRO A 421 -18.54 23.07 22.64
CA PRO A 421 -17.10 23.23 22.42
C PRO A 421 -16.39 24.31 23.23
N ASP A 422 -17.01 25.48 23.32
CA ASP A 422 -16.42 26.66 23.98
C ASP A 422 -16.38 26.53 25.52
N GLU A 423 -17.08 25.55 26.10
CA GLU A 423 -17.07 25.29 27.55
C GLU A 423 -15.94 24.32 27.95
N VAL A 424 -15.50 23.46 27.04
CA VAL A 424 -14.51 22.41 27.30
C VAL A 424 -13.12 22.72 26.73
N CYS A 425 -13.03 23.60 25.74
CA CYS A 425 -11.78 24.01 25.11
C CYS A 425 -11.27 25.36 25.62
N LYS A 426 -10.18 25.34 26.41
CA LYS A 426 -9.51 26.55 26.91
C LYS A 426 -8.32 26.96 26.06
N ALA A 427 -7.75 26.03 25.29
CA ALA A 427 -6.68 26.24 24.33
C ALA A 427 -6.69 25.13 23.25
N PRO A 428 -6.08 25.35 22.07
CA PRO A 428 -5.84 24.27 21.11
C PRO A 428 -4.97 23.16 21.73
N GLY A 429 -5.25 21.90 21.41
CA GLY A 429 -4.61 20.73 22.00
C GLY A 429 -5.48 20.04 23.05
N ILE A 430 -4.84 19.31 23.96
CA ILE A 430 -5.54 18.50 24.96
C ILE A 430 -6.03 19.35 26.14
N ASN A 431 -7.31 19.22 26.49
CA ASN A 431 -7.94 19.89 27.62
C ASN A 431 -8.53 18.83 28.57
N ALA A 432 -8.29 18.98 29.88
CA ALA A 432 -8.82 18.06 30.89
C ALA A 432 -10.35 18.10 30.95
N ASP A 433 -10.99 16.94 31.13
CA ASP A 433 -12.37 16.90 31.65
C ASP A 433 -12.33 17.16 33.17
N PRO A 434 -12.92 18.25 33.68
CA PRO A 434 -12.93 18.53 35.12
C PRO A 434 -13.74 17.52 35.93
N ASP A 435 -14.65 16.78 35.29
CA ASP A 435 -15.58 15.87 35.95
C ASP A 435 -15.15 14.39 35.82
N ASN A 436 -14.17 14.08 34.95
CA ASN A 436 -13.66 12.73 34.76
C ASN A 436 -12.16 12.71 34.45
N CYS A 437 -11.36 12.29 35.42
CA CYS A 437 -9.90 12.19 35.26
C CYS A 437 -9.45 11.08 34.29
N HIS A 438 -10.33 10.23 33.77
CA HIS A 438 -10.01 9.25 32.72
C HIS A 438 -10.51 9.70 31.34
N HIS A 439 -10.77 10.99 31.18
CA HIS A 439 -11.34 11.59 29.97
C HIS A 439 -10.68 12.93 29.67
N TYR A 440 -10.55 13.26 28.39
CA TYR A 440 -10.04 14.54 27.93
C TYR A 440 -10.68 14.96 26.61
N TRP A 441 -10.54 16.25 26.30
CA TRP A 441 -11.06 16.88 25.10
C TRP A 441 -9.90 17.28 24.18
N LEU A 442 -9.94 16.82 22.94
CA LEU A 442 -9.03 17.28 21.88
C LEU A 442 -9.68 18.45 21.17
N CYS A 443 -9.06 19.63 21.29
CA CYS A 443 -9.58 20.88 20.77
C CYS A 443 -8.72 21.36 19.60
N SER A 444 -9.31 21.56 18.43
CA SER A 444 -8.67 22.20 17.27
C SER A 444 -9.41 23.48 16.90
N ILE A 445 -8.75 24.40 16.20
CA ILE A 445 -9.39 25.61 15.68
C ILE A 445 -9.67 25.40 14.20
N ASN A 446 -10.93 25.52 13.79
CA ASN A 446 -11.34 25.42 12.39
C ASN A 446 -11.04 26.71 11.59
N ALA A 447 -11.30 26.67 10.29
CA ALA A 447 -11.04 27.77 9.37
C ALA A 447 -11.79 29.08 9.74
N GLU A 448 -12.88 28.96 10.50
CA GLU A 448 -13.69 30.07 10.99
C GLU A 448 -13.23 30.60 12.37
N GLY A 449 -12.16 30.04 12.94
CA GLY A 449 -11.61 30.47 14.22
C GLY A 449 -12.36 29.94 15.45
N LYS A 450 -13.20 28.91 15.30
CA LYS A 450 -13.96 28.28 16.39
C LYS A 450 -13.36 26.93 16.79
N TYR A 451 -13.69 26.47 18.00
CA TYR A 451 -13.24 25.16 18.46
C TYR A 451 -14.07 24.01 17.87
N ASP A 452 -13.37 23.04 17.29
CA ASP A 452 -13.89 21.69 17.05
C ASP A 452 -13.39 20.77 18.18
N VAL A 453 -14.24 19.87 18.66
CA VAL A 453 -13.96 19.05 19.85
C VAL A 453 -14.19 17.58 19.58
N ILE A 454 -13.19 16.78 19.94
CA ILE A 454 -13.27 15.32 19.98
C ILE A 454 -13.18 14.88 21.44
N SER A 455 -14.08 13.96 21.82
CA SER A 455 -14.17 13.37 23.16
C SER A 455 -13.34 12.11 23.21
N GLU A 456 -12.29 12.06 24.04
CA GLU A 456 -11.44 10.87 24.16
C GLU A 456 -11.38 10.34 25.59
N ALA A 457 -11.27 9.02 25.73
CA ALA A 457 -10.94 8.39 27.00
C ALA A 457 -9.41 8.26 27.12
N CYS A 458 -8.89 8.36 28.34
CA CYS A 458 -7.54 7.91 28.61
C CYS A 458 -7.43 6.39 28.35
N ALA A 459 -6.23 5.93 28.00
CA ALA A 459 -5.95 4.49 27.96
C ALA A 459 -6.35 3.83 29.30
N GLU A 460 -6.84 2.60 29.24
CA GLU A 460 -7.37 1.90 30.40
C GLU A 460 -6.33 1.83 31.53
N GLY A 461 -6.71 2.28 32.74
CA GLY A 461 -5.81 2.41 33.90
C GLY A 461 -5.10 3.75 34.05
N ASN A 462 -5.10 4.63 33.04
CA ASN A 462 -4.42 5.93 33.07
C ASN A 462 -5.39 7.08 33.38
N SER A 463 -4.92 8.09 34.12
CA SER A 463 -5.67 9.33 34.36
C SER A 463 -4.97 10.52 33.71
N PHE A 464 -5.75 11.45 33.16
CA PHE A 464 -5.30 12.68 32.55
C PHE A 464 -4.68 13.59 33.62
N GLN A 465 -3.39 13.89 33.50
CA GLN A 465 -2.70 14.86 34.35
C GLN A 465 -2.41 16.14 33.56
N PRO A 466 -3.10 17.25 33.86
CA PRO A 466 -2.97 18.47 33.07
C PRO A 466 -1.57 19.11 33.14
N HIS A 467 -0.77 18.91 34.21
CA HIS A 467 0.61 19.39 34.31
C HIS A 467 1.44 18.57 35.33
N GLY A 468 2.39 17.73 34.86
CA GLY A 468 3.39 17.02 35.70
C GLY A 468 4.33 16.11 34.88
N PRO A 469 5.60 15.91 35.29
CA PRO A 469 6.56 15.08 34.53
C PRO A 469 6.19 13.59 34.62
N PRO A 470 6.61 12.78 33.63
CA PRO A 470 6.19 11.39 33.50
C PRO A 470 6.72 10.53 34.65
N LEU A 471 5.83 9.71 35.23
CA LEU A 471 6.17 8.55 36.07
C LEU A 471 5.42 7.32 35.54
#